data_AF-A0A0B8PIX6-F1
#
_entry.id   AF-A0A0B8PIX6-F1
#
_cell.length_a   1.000
_cell.length_b   1.000
_cell.length_c   1.000
_cell.angle_alpha   90.00
_cell.angle_beta   90.00
_cell.angle_gamma   90.00
#
_symmetry.space_group_name_H-M   'P 1'
#
loop_
_entity.id
_entity.type
_entity.pdbx_description
1 polymer ?
#
loop_
_entity_poly.entity_id
_entity_poly.type
_entity_poly.pdbx_seq_one_letter_code
_entity_poly.pdbx_strand_id
1 'polypeptide(L)'
;MPADLPRFYLDLADLRLESAICLFHQRFSTNTQPKWPLAQPFRYLAHNGEINTIQGNRQWRKLAPISSLHHYCQIYNLQHHL
;
A
#
# COMPACT_ATOMS: atom_id res chain seq x y z
N MET A 1 12.80 11.11 -6.61
CA MET A 1 11.86 10.91 -7.75
C MET A 1 12.06 9.52 -8.33
N PRO A 2 11.13 8.95 -9.13
CA PRO A 2 11.30 7.61 -9.71
C PRO A 2 12.64 7.41 -10.44
N ALA A 3 13.15 8.48 -11.06
CA ALA A 3 14.45 8.49 -11.74
C ALA A 3 15.65 8.19 -10.83
N ASP A 4 15.53 8.34 -9.52
CA ASP A 4 16.62 8.11 -8.57
C ASP A 4 16.71 6.64 -8.12
N LEU A 5 15.65 5.85 -8.33
CA LEU A 5 15.58 4.45 -7.87
C LEU A 5 16.73 3.59 -8.44
N PRO A 6 17.06 3.62 -9.74
CA PRO A 6 18.17 2.83 -10.28
C PRO A 6 19.55 3.26 -9.76
N ARG A 7 19.67 4.49 -9.24
CA ARG A 7 20.91 5.00 -8.64
C ARG A 7 21.06 4.58 -7.18
N PHE A 8 19.94 4.37 -6.49
CA PHE A 8 19.91 3.95 -5.09
C PHE A 8 19.94 2.42 -4.95
N TYR A 9 19.18 1.73 -5.78
CA TYR A 9 19.11 0.26 -5.88
C TYR A 9 19.76 -0.18 -7.19
N LEU A 10 21.07 -0.47 -7.13
CA LEU A 10 21.87 -0.78 -8.32
C LEU A 10 21.45 -2.08 -9.02
N ASP A 11 20.81 -2.98 -8.29
CA ASP A 11 20.19 -4.21 -8.79
C ASP A 11 19.08 -3.94 -9.80
N LEU A 12 18.37 -2.79 -9.70
CA LEU A 12 17.36 -2.40 -10.68
C LEU A 12 17.95 -2.04 -12.05
N ALA A 13 19.26 -1.81 -12.15
CA ALA A 13 19.96 -1.54 -13.41
C ALA A 13 20.62 -2.80 -14.00
N ASP A 14 20.57 -3.94 -13.30
CA ASP A 14 21.17 -5.19 -13.75
C ASP A 14 20.28 -5.86 -14.82
N LEU A 15 20.84 -6.15 -15.99
CA LEU A 15 20.12 -6.80 -17.09
C LEU A 15 19.66 -8.24 -16.76
N ARG A 16 20.20 -8.86 -15.71
CA ARG A 16 19.79 -10.18 -15.22
C ARG A 16 18.55 -10.14 -14.34
N LEU A 17 18.11 -8.95 -13.91
CA LEU A 17 16.91 -8.81 -13.10
C LEU A 17 15.68 -8.99 -13.99
N GLU A 18 15.11 -10.19 -13.92
CA GLU A 18 13.89 -10.56 -14.63
C GLU A 18 12.78 -10.90 -13.65
N SER A 19 11.55 -10.51 -13.96
CA SER A 19 10.37 -10.90 -13.19
C SER A 19 9.17 -11.04 -14.12
N ALA A 20 8.31 -12.01 -13.83
CA ALA A 20 7.05 -12.16 -14.55
C ALA A 20 6.05 -11.02 -14.27
N ILE A 21 6.15 -10.38 -13.10
CA ILE A 21 5.26 -9.30 -12.65
C ILE A 21 6.06 -8.24 -11.90
N CYS A 22 5.67 -6.96 -12.04
CA CYS A 22 6.23 -5.85 -11.28
C CYS A 22 5.10 -4.98 -10.70
N LEU A 23 5.26 -4.56 -9.44
CA LEU A 23 4.37 -3.62 -8.76
C LEU A 23 5.19 -2.43 -8.24
N PHE A 24 4.77 -1.22 -8.59
CA PHE A 24 5.44 0.02 -8.17
C PHE A 24 4.45 0.97 -7.52
N HIS A 25 4.94 1.87 -6.66
CA HIS A 25 4.10 2.87 -6.02
C HIS A 25 4.88 4.14 -5.67
N GLN A 26 4.35 5.29 -6.09
CA GLN A 26 4.84 6.60 -5.65
C GLN A 26 3.82 7.23 -4.71
N ARG A 27 4.23 7.48 -3.46
CA ARG A 27 3.36 8.05 -2.43
C ARG A 27 3.46 9.57 -2.40
N PHE A 28 2.34 10.27 -2.49
CA PHE A 28 2.24 11.66 -2.06
C PHE A 28 1.84 11.71 -0.58
N SER A 29 2.61 12.43 0.25
CA SER A 29 2.47 12.44 1.70
C SER A 29 2.16 13.86 2.18
N THR A 30 1.23 13.99 3.12
CA THR A 30 1.02 15.24 3.86
C THR A 30 2.05 15.44 4.99
N ASN A 31 2.94 14.47 5.23
CA ASN A 31 4.05 14.57 6.19
C ASN A 31 5.31 15.15 5.53
N THR A 32 6.06 15.98 6.26
CA THR A 32 7.35 16.55 5.83
C THR A 32 8.56 15.67 6.14
N GLN A 33 8.47 14.80 7.15
CA GLN A 33 9.56 13.86 7.50
C GLN A 33 9.34 12.49 6.85
N PRO A 34 10.33 11.94 6.13
CA PRO A 34 10.22 10.62 5.53
C PRO A 34 10.23 9.53 6.60
N LYS A 35 9.40 8.49 6.42
CA LYS A 35 9.43 7.26 7.21
C LYS A 35 9.48 6.07 6.27
N TRP A 36 10.63 5.42 6.21
CA TRP A 36 10.88 4.28 5.31
C TRP A 36 9.82 3.17 5.38
N PRO A 37 9.33 2.74 6.57
CA PRO A 37 8.31 1.68 6.64
C PRO A 37 6.95 2.05 6.03
N LEU A 38 6.70 3.32 5.68
CA LEU A 38 5.47 3.78 5.04
C LEU A 38 5.59 3.89 3.51
N ALA A 39 6.78 3.65 2.95
CA ALA A 39 6.93 3.48 1.51
C ALA A 39 6.22 2.19 1.08
N GLN A 40 5.54 2.25 -0.07
CA GLN A 40 4.87 1.12 -0.69
C GLN A 40 5.66 0.71 -1.94
N PRO A 41 5.52 -0.54 -2.44
CA PRO A 41 4.50 -1.55 -2.11
C PRO A 41 4.62 -2.14 -0.70
N PHE A 42 3.48 -2.48 -0.08
CA PHE A 42 3.47 -3.44 1.03
C PHE A 42 3.59 -4.86 0.50
N ARG A 43 3.74 -5.85 1.40
CA ARG A 43 3.96 -7.26 1.04
C ARG A 43 2.99 -7.81 -0.02
N TYR A 44 1.74 -7.36 -0.03
CA TYR A 44 0.69 -7.87 -0.92
C TYR A 44 -0.14 -6.77 -1.61
N LEU A 45 0.13 -5.50 -1.35
CA LEU A 45 -0.75 -4.41 -1.80
C LEU A 45 0.05 -3.12 -2.02
N ALA A 46 -0.26 -2.45 -3.12
CA ALA A 46 -0.05 -1.02 -3.27
C ALA A 46 -1.43 -0.34 -3.34
N HIS A 47 -1.55 0.82 -2.71
CA HIS A 47 -2.81 1.53 -2.50
C HIS A 47 -2.66 2.98 -2.91
N ASN A 48 -3.41 3.38 -3.94
CA ASN A 48 -3.56 4.76 -4.36
C ASN A 48 -4.88 5.31 -3.82
N GLY A 49 -4.79 6.30 -2.91
CA GLY A 49 -5.95 6.97 -2.31
C GLY A 49 -5.90 6.93 -0.78
N GLU A 50 -7.06 7.13 -0.15
CA GLU A 50 -7.19 7.16 1.30
C GLU A 50 -8.30 6.20 1.77
N ILE A 51 -8.05 5.50 2.87
CA ILE A 51 -9.06 4.65 3.52
C ILE A 51 -9.73 5.48 4.62
N ASN A 52 -10.83 6.14 4.28
CA ASN A 52 -11.53 7.07 5.16
C ASN A 52 -12.12 6.42 6.42
N THR A 53 -12.33 5.10 6.41
CA THR A 53 -12.94 4.33 7.51
C THR A 53 -11.94 3.50 8.31
N ILE A 54 -10.64 3.79 8.22
CA ILE A 54 -9.56 2.94 8.79
C ILE A 54 -9.72 2.66 10.29
N GLN A 55 -10.27 3.60 11.07
CA GLN A 55 -10.52 3.41 12.50
C GLN A 55 -11.59 2.36 12.73
N GLY A 56 -12.71 2.43 12.03
CA GLY A 56 -13.78 1.43 12.08
C GLY A 56 -13.24 0.05 11.72
N ASN A 57 -12.52 -0.07 10.59
CA ASN A 57 -11.94 -1.33 10.14
C ASN A 57 -10.97 -1.93 11.18
N ARG A 58 -10.19 -1.09 11.88
CA ARG A 58 -9.30 -1.53 12.96
C ARG A 58 -10.06 -2.03 14.19
N GLN A 59 -11.15 -1.37 14.58
CA GLN A 59 -11.95 -1.83 15.73
C GLN A 59 -12.69 -3.12 15.40
N TRP A 60 -13.30 -3.23 14.21
CA TRP A 60 -13.92 -4.45 13.74
C TRP A 60 -12.96 -5.63 13.78
N ARG A 61 -11.74 -5.48 13.25
CA ARG A 61 -10.73 -6.55 13.30
C ARG A 61 -10.35 -6.99 14.72
N LYS A 62 -10.39 -6.08 15.71
CA LYS A 62 -10.08 -6.42 17.11
C LYS A 62 -11.22 -7.18 17.80
N LEU A 63 -12.47 -6.86 17.44
CA LEU A 63 -13.66 -7.42 18.07
C LEU A 63 -14.18 -8.68 17.36
N ALA A 64 -13.85 -8.84 16.07
CA ALA A 64 -14.29 -9.97 15.26
C ALA A 64 -13.70 -11.29 15.81
N PRO A 65 -14.53 -12.31 16.10
CA PRO A 65 -14.02 -13.65 16.40
C PRO A 65 -13.24 -14.20 15.20
N ILE A 66 -12.21 -15.00 15.47
CA ILE A 66 -11.29 -15.51 14.42
C ILE A 66 -12.06 -16.20 13.27
N SER A 67 -13.18 -16.86 13.59
CA SER A 67 -14.05 -17.52 12.61
C SER A 67 -14.74 -16.58 11.61
N SER A 68 -14.87 -15.29 11.90
CA SER A 68 -15.50 -14.32 10.99
C SER A 68 -14.50 -13.56 10.11
N LEU A 69 -13.19 -13.79 10.27
CA LEU A 69 -12.15 -13.09 9.51
C LEU A 69 -11.98 -13.57 8.07
N HIS A 70 -12.61 -14.69 7.68
CA HIS A 70 -12.42 -15.29 6.36
C HIS A 70 -13.11 -14.54 5.21
N HIS A 71 -13.97 -13.55 5.48
CA HIS A 71 -14.88 -13.03 4.43
C HIS A 71 -15.09 -11.52 4.28
N TYR A 72 -14.44 -10.62 5.03
CA TYR A 72 -14.83 -9.20 4.92
C TYR A 72 -13.65 -8.21 4.96
N CYS A 73 -13.17 -7.83 3.77
CA CYS A 73 -12.50 -6.56 3.57
C CYS A 73 -13.57 -5.54 3.17
N GLN A 74 -14.19 -4.88 4.14
CA GLN A 74 -15.05 -3.72 3.89
C GLN A 74 -14.20 -2.53 3.45
N ILE A 75 -13.91 -2.48 2.15
CA ILE A 75 -13.60 -1.23 1.48
C ILE A 75 -14.96 -0.57 1.19
N TYR A 76 -15.56 0.06 2.20
CA TYR A 76 -16.65 1.00 1.96
C TYR A 76 -16.04 2.24 1.29
N ASN A 77 -15.94 2.19 -0.04
CA ASN A 77 -15.76 3.38 -0.84
C ASN A 77 -17.14 4.01 -1.00
N LEU A 78 -17.53 4.89 -0.09
CA LEU A 78 -18.63 5.84 -0.31
C LEU A 78 -18.13 6.88 -1.34
N GLN A 79 -18.06 6.48 -2.61
CA GLN A 79 -18.10 7.38 -3.76
C GLN A 79 -19.54 7.37 -4.31
N HIS A 80 -20.50 7.76 -3.48
CA HIS A 80 -21.72 8.37 -4.00
C HIS A 80 -21.48 9.89 -3.98
N HIS A 81 -21.61 10.51 -5.15
CA HIS A 81 -21.39 11.93 -5.48
C HIS A 81 -20.02 12.28 -6.07
N LEU A 82 -19.76 11.77 -7.27
CA LEU A 82 -19.51 12.61 -8.45
C LEU A 82 -20.49 12.21 -9.55
#